data_AF-A0A382WQ52-F1
#
_entry.id   AF-A0A382WQ52-F1
#
_cell.length_a   1.000
_cell.length_b   1.000
_cell.length_c   1.000
_cell.angle_alpha   90.00
_cell.angle_beta   90.00
_cell.angle_gamma   90.00
#
_symmetry.space_group_name_H-M   'P 1'
#
loop_
_entity.id
_entity.type
_entity.pdbx_description
1 polymer ?
#
loop_
_entity_poly.entity_id
_entity_poly.type
_entity_poly.pdbx_seq_one_letter_code
_entity_poly.pdbx_strand_id
1 'polypeptide(L)'
;MVKKAASKTTKKPTAKKGLDTDRFGPSTIRDEVVLEVKNLQTNFTTKWGTVKACDGISYSVKRGETLGIVGESGSGKSVTALSIMRL
;
A
#
# COMPACT_ATOMS: atom_id res chain seq x y z
N MET A 1 12.81 -43.50 19.46
CA MET A 1 11.42 -43.14 19.80
C MET A 1 11.23 -41.67 19.44
N VAL A 2 10.33 -41.37 18.48
CA VAL A 2 9.61 -40.08 18.30
C VAL A 2 10.48 -38.86 17.92
N LYS A 3 10.30 -38.09 16.83
CA LYS A 3 9.26 -37.98 15.80
C LYS A 3 9.85 -37.20 14.60
N LYS A 4 9.45 -37.61 13.40
CA LYS A 4 9.58 -36.95 12.11
C LYS A 4 8.55 -35.80 12.03
N ALA A 5 8.90 -34.63 11.49
CA ALA A 5 7.94 -33.64 10.97
C ALA A 5 8.68 -32.70 9.99
N ALA A 6 8.70 -33.05 8.71
CA ALA A 6 7.73 -32.56 7.71
C ALA A 6 8.12 -31.17 7.17
N SER A 7 8.97 -31.23 6.14
CA SER A 7 9.13 -30.23 5.08
C SER A 7 7.79 -29.58 4.74
N LYS A 8 7.60 -28.33 5.13
CA LYS A 8 6.52 -27.48 4.60
C LYS A 8 6.93 -27.05 3.20
N THR A 9 6.57 -27.89 2.24
CA THR A 9 6.58 -27.57 0.82
C THR A 9 5.72 -26.33 0.62
N THR A 10 6.33 -25.15 0.46
CA THR A 10 5.64 -23.97 -0.07
C THR A 10 5.28 -24.28 -1.50
N LYS A 11 4.08 -24.85 -1.66
CA LYS A 11 3.47 -25.18 -2.94
C LYS A 11 3.39 -23.88 -3.74
N LYS A 12 4.25 -23.74 -4.75
CA LYS A 12 4.20 -22.65 -5.74
C LYS A 12 2.75 -22.60 -6.25
N PRO A 13 1.99 -21.51 -6.06
CA PRO A 13 0.62 -21.47 -6.50
C PRO A 13 0.61 -21.65 -8.01
N THR A 14 0.00 -22.74 -8.45
CA THR A 14 -0.18 -23.10 -9.85
C THR A 14 -0.87 -21.95 -10.57
N ALA A 15 -0.18 -21.35 -11.54
CA ALA A 15 -0.62 -20.22 -12.34
C ALA A 15 -1.92 -20.54 -13.10
N LYS A 16 -3.07 -20.30 -12.47
CA LYS A 16 -4.31 -20.04 -13.21
C LYS A 16 -4.15 -18.66 -13.82
N LYS A 17 -4.12 -18.56 -15.16
CA LYS A 17 -4.05 -17.29 -15.89
C LYS A 17 -5.15 -16.36 -15.35
N GLY A 18 -4.76 -15.34 -14.59
CA GLY A 18 -5.69 -14.45 -13.90
C GLY A 18 -6.58 -13.74 -14.90
N LEU A 19 -7.89 -13.70 -14.64
CA LEU A 19 -8.82 -12.92 -15.45
C LEU A 19 -8.50 -11.44 -15.22
N ASP A 20 -8.29 -10.69 -16.29
CA ASP A 20 -8.09 -9.25 -16.23
C ASP A 20 -9.41 -8.57 -15.87
N THR A 21 -9.63 -8.32 -14.57
CA THR A 21 -10.88 -7.72 -14.07
C THR A 21 -10.89 -6.20 -14.09
N ASP A 22 -9.72 -5.57 -14.24
CA ASP A 22 -9.52 -4.12 -14.06
C ASP A 22 -8.79 -3.45 -15.24
N ARG A 23 -8.47 -4.19 -16.31
CA ARG A 23 -7.72 -3.76 -17.51
C ARG A 23 -6.26 -3.40 -17.25
N PHE A 24 -5.70 -3.79 -16.08
CA PHE A 24 -4.31 -3.57 -15.72
C PHE A 24 -3.46 -4.85 -15.84
N GLY A 25 -3.95 -5.83 -16.60
CA GLY A 25 -3.27 -7.10 -16.87
C GLY A 25 -3.73 -8.25 -15.98
N PRO A 26 -3.33 -9.49 -16.29
CA PRO A 26 -3.77 -10.67 -15.57
C PRO A 26 -3.18 -10.69 -14.16
N SER A 27 -3.97 -10.28 -13.17
CA SER A 27 -3.60 -10.46 -11.78
C SER A 27 -4.15 -11.78 -11.27
N THR A 28 -3.25 -12.65 -10.84
CA THR A 28 -3.63 -13.98 -10.38
C THR A 28 -4.26 -13.96 -9.00
N ILE A 29 -4.18 -12.86 -8.25
CA ILE A 29 -4.59 -12.80 -6.84
C ILE A 29 -5.07 -11.39 -6.49
N ARG A 30 -6.32 -11.26 -5.99
CA ARG A 30 -6.85 -10.02 -5.38
C ARG A 30 -6.06 -9.54 -4.16
N ASP A 31 -5.15 -10.37 -3.65
CA ASP A 31 -4.26 -10.07 -2.53
C ASP A 31 -2.88 -9.54 -2.96
N GLU A 32 -2.64 -9.35 -4.26
CA GLU A 32 -1.43 -8.66 -4.74
C GLU A 32 -1.44 -7.21 -4.24
N VAL A 33 -0.44 -6.83 -3.44
CA VAL A 33 -0.23 -5.44 -3.02
C VAL A 33 0.42 -4.68 -4.17
N VAL A 34 -0.28 -3.67 -4.70
CA VAL A 34 0.17 -2.84 -5.83
C VAL A 34 0.78 -1.51 -5.38
N LEU A 35 0.44 -1.05 -4.18
CA LEU A 35 1.04 0.12 -3.56
C LEU A 35 1.33 -0.21 -2.09
N GLU A 36 2.57 0.02 -1.66
CA GLU A 36 2.96 -0.08 -0.25
C GLU A 36 3.58 1.26 0.18
N VAL A 37 2.97 1.89 1.17
CA VAL A 37 3.43 3.14 1.79
C VAL A 37 3.86 2.83 3.21
N LYS A 38 5.10 3.17 3.54
CA LYS A 38 5.68 2.93 4.87
C LYS A 38 6.22 4.23 5.44
N ASN A 39 5.74 4.58 6.63
CA ASN A 39 6.18 5.73 7.41
C ASN A 39 6.29 7.03 6.59
N LEU A 40 5.27 7.33 5.78
CA LEU A 40 5.25 8.52 4.95
C LEU A 40 5.16 9.76 5.82
N GLN A 41 6.17 10.61 5.72
CA GLN A 41 6.27 11.87 6.45
C GLN A 41 6.53 13.01 5.47
N THR A 42 5.74 14.07 5.58
CA THR A 42 5.88 15.27 4.76
C THR A 42 5.79 16.47 5.67
N ASN A 43 6.91 17.21 5.74
CA ASN A 43 7.10 18.33 6.65
C ASN A 43 7.39 19.60 5.84
N PHE A 44 6.70 20.69 6.18
CA PHE A 44 6.95 22.01 5.61
C PHE A 44 7.60 22.90 6.64
N THR A 45 8.75 23.47 6.31
CA THR A 45 9.38 24.49 7.13
C THR A 45 8.76 25.84 6.82
N THR A 46 8.10 26.43 7.82
CA THR A 46 7.52 27.77 7.72
C THR A 46 8.23 28.72 8.68
N LYS A 47 8.03 30.03 8.50
CA LYS A 47 8.56 31.05 9.43
C LYS A 47 8.03 30.94 10.87
N TRP A 48 6.94 30.21 11.09
CA TRP A 48 6.34 29.98 12.40
C TRP A 48 6.65 28.59 12.97
N GLY A 49 7.49 27.81 12.29
CA GLY A 49 7.88 26.46 12.68
C GLY A 49 7.60 25.40 11.61
N THR A 50 7.87 24.15 11.96
CA THR A 50 7.65 23.00 11.08
C THR A 50 6.20 22.54 11.16
N VAL A 51 5.52 22.52 10.02
CA VAL A 51 4.18 21.94 9.87
C VAL A 51 4.32 20.51 9.36
N LYS A 52 3.83 19.55 10.14
CA LYS A 52 3.75 18.15 9.73
C LYS A 52 2.46 17.91 8.95
N ALA A 53 2.53 17.89 7.64
CA ALA A 53 1.35 17.67 6.79
C ALA A 53 0.99 16.18 6.65
N CYS A 54 1.96 15.29 6.81
CA CYS A 54 1.77 13.85 6.98
C CYS A 54 2.74 13.38 8.05
N ASP A 55 2.26 12.65 9.06
CA ASP A 55 3.11 12.16 10.16
C ASP A 55 3.02 10.64 10.29
N GLY A 56 3.88 9.92 9.57
CA GLY A 56 4.09 8.48 9.77
C GLY A 56 3.00 7.59 9.19
N ILE A 57 2.40 7.99 8.06
CA ILE A 57 1.31 7.24 7.45
C ILE A 57 1.84 5.96 6.81
N SER A 58 1.26 4.82 7.17
CA SER A 58 1.62 3.51 6.62
C SER A 58 0.38 2.73 6.20
N TYR A 59 0.31 2.31 4.94
CA TYR A 59 -0.78 1.48 4.41
C TYR A 59 -0.35 0.75 3.14
N SER A 60 -1.13 -0.25 2.76
CA SER A 60 -0.98 -0.98 1.50
C SER A 60 -2.29 -0.96 0.73
N VAL A 61 -2.23 -0.84 -0.59
CA VAL A 61 -3.40 -0.98 -1.46
C VAL A 61 -3.22 -2.24 -2.29
N LYS A 62 -4.21 -3.13 -2.21
CA LYS A 62 -4.27 -4.34 -3.04
C LYS A 62 -4.82 -4.03 -4.41
N ARG A 63 -4.58 -4.92 -5.36
CA ARG A 63 -5.15 -4.78 -6.69
C ARG A 63 -6.68 -4.84 -6.65
N GLY A 64 -7.31 -3.91 -7.36
CA GLY A 64 -8.77 -3.77 -7.40
C GLY A 64 -9.37 -3.16 -6.12
N GLU A 65 -8.53 -2.76 -5.16
CA GLU A 65 -8.94 -2.03 -3.96
C GLU A 65 -8.99 -0.52 -4.25
N THR A 66 -10.02 0.14 -3.74
CA THR A 66 -10.15 1.60 -3.81
C THR A 66 -9.85 2.19 -2.43
N LEU A 67 -8.77 2.97 -2.32
CA LEU A 67 -8.45 3.74 -1.12
C LEU A 67 -8.98 5.16 -1.23
N GLY A 68 -9.79 5.58 -0.26
CA GLY A 68 -10.25 6.97 -0.12
C GLY A 68 -9.59 7.67 1.07
N ILE A 69 -9.10 8.89 0.84
CA ILE A 69 -8.56 9.76 1.91
C ILE A 69 -9.57 10.87 2.19
N VAL A 70 -10.10 10.92 3.41
CA VAL A 70 -11.15 11.87 3.84
C VAL A 70 -10.74 12.62 5.11
N GLY A 71 -11.33 13.80 5.34
CA GLY A 71 -11.00 14.67 6.47
C GLY A 71 -11.26 16.15 6.19
N GLU A 72 -11.15 16.99 7.22
CA GLU A 72 -11.39 18.43 7.18
C GLU A 72 -10.40 19.20 6.30
N SER A 73 -10.75 20.42 5.87
CA SER A 73 -9.83 21.27 5.10
C SER A 73 -8.53 21.49 5.87
N GLY A 74 -7.39 21.33 5.22
CA GLY A 74 -6.06 21.47 5.86
C GLY A 74 -5.51 20.22 6.56
N SER A 75 -6.24 19.11 6.63
CA SER A 75 -5.77 17.88 7.30
C SER A 75 -4.64 17.10 6.58
N GLY A 76 -4.11 17.63 5.46
CA GLY A 76 -3.02 17.00 4.73
C GLY A 76 -3.41 16.03 3.59
N LYS A 77 -4.71 15.82 3.29
CA LYS A 77 -5.17 14.85 2.26
C LYS A 77 -4.47 14.98 0.90
N SER A 78 -4.49 16.19 0.32
CA SER A 78 -3.85 16.45 -0.98
C SER A 78 -2.33 16.29 -0.89
N VAL A 79 -1.73 16.68 0.24
CA VAL A 79 -0.30 16.50 0.48
C VAL A 79 0.06 15.02 0.54
N THR A 80 -0.76 14.17 1.17
CA THR A 80 -0.55 12.71 1.17
C THR A 80 -0.51 12.15 -0.24
N ALA A 81 -1.48 12.52 -1.08
CA ALA A 81 -1.55 12.07 -2.47
C ALA A 81 -0.34 12.53 -3.29
N LEU A 82 0.02 13.81 -3.18
CA LEU A 82 1.18 14.39 -3.88
C LEU A 82 2.50 13.76 -3.43
N SER A 83 2.65 13.50 -2.13
CA SER A 83 3.86 12.89 -1.56
C SER A 83 4.10 11.48 -2.10
N ILE A 84 3.04 10.71 -2.37
CA ILE A 84 3.12 9.38 -2.99
C ILE A 84 3.55 9.48 -4.46
N MET A 85 3.07 10.50 -5.16
CA MET A 85 3.47 10.81 -6.53
C MET A 85 4.88 11.44 -6.62
N ARG A 86 5.50 11.75 -5.46
CA ARG A 86 6.80 12.44 -5.34
C ARG A 86 6.81 13.84 -5.98
N LEU A 87 5.74 14.59 -5.75
CA LEU A 87 5.57 16.00 -6.12
C LEU A 87 5.65 16.87 -4.87
#